data_AF-A0A2M4AZ51-F1
#
_entry.id   AF-A0A2M4AZ51-F1
#
_cell.length_a   1.000
_cell.length_b   1.000
_cell.length_c   1.000
_cell.angle_alpha   90.00
_cell.angle_beta   90.00
_cell.angle_gamma   90.00
#
_symmetry.space_group_name_H-M   'P 1'
#
loop_
_entity.id
_entity.type
_entity.pdbx_description
1 polymer ?
#
loop_
_entity_poly.entity_id
_entity_poly.type
_entity_poly.pdbx_seq_one_letter_code
_entity_poly.pdbx_strand_id
1 'polypeptide(L)' 'MKLFAVIALALIATVAAQEKYTTKYDGIDANEILKSDRLFNNYYKCLLDQGRCTPDGNELKRILPDALQNNCQVQ' A
#
# COMPACT_ATOMS: atom_id res chain seq x y z
N MET A 1 14.71 14.23 35.16
CA MET A 1 13.64 13.21 34.97
C MET A 1 12.48 13.70 34.11
N LYS A 2 11.84 14.85 34.39
CA LYS A 2 10.72 15.37 33.58
C LYS A 2 11.08 15.66 32.11
N LEU A 3 12.26 16.24 31.85
CA LEU A 3 12.77 16.49 30.49
C LEU A 3 12.97 15.21 29.68
N PHE A 4 13.53 14.15 30.29
CA PHE A 4 13.72 12.86 29.64
C PHE A 4 12.39 12.18 29.29
N ALA A 5 11.39 12.28 30.17
CA ALA A 5 10.06 11.75 29.91
C ALA A 5 9.35 12.47 28.74
N VAL A 6 9.50 13.79 28.64
CA VAL A 6 8.93 14.59 27.53
C VAL A 6 9.60 14.26 26.20
N ILE A 7 10.94 14.11 26.18
CA ILE A 7 11.69 13.72 24.98
C ILE A 7 11.31 12.30 24.53
N ALA A 8 11.19 11.36 25.48
CA ALA A 8 10.75 10.00 25.16
C ALA A 8 9.33 9.95 24.59
N LEU A 9 8.39 10.73 25.15
CA LEU A 9 7.02 10.81 24.65
C LEU A 9 6.95 11.42 23.24
N ALA A 10 7.75 12.46 22.97
CA ALA A 10 7.83 13.08 21.65
C ALA A 10 8.39 12.13 20.58
N LEU A 11 9.40 11.32 20.92
CA LEU A 11 9.97 10.31 20.02
C LEU A 11 9.00 9.16 19.72
N ILE A 12 8.16 8.77 20.68
CA ILE A 12 7.14 7.73 20.45
C ILE A 12 6.03 8.25 19.53
N ALA A 13 5.65 9.52 19.68
CA ALA A 13 4.64 10.14 18.84
C ALA A 13 5.05 10.24 17.36
N THR A 14 6.33 10.49 17.06
CA THR A 14 6.81 10.56 15.68
C THR A 14 6.82 9.20 14.99
N VAL A 15 7.07 8.12 15.73
CA VAL A 15 7.03 6.74 15.19
C VAL A 15 5.60 6.31 14.90
N ALA A 16 4.66 6.67 15.77
CA ALA A 16 3.23 6.33 15.60
C ALA A 16 2.57 7.11 14.44
N ALA A 17 3.16 8.21 14.00
CA ALA A 17 2.65 9.04 12.90
C ALA A 17 3.12 8.59 11.51
N GLN A 18 3.84 7.46 11.40
CA GLN A 18 4.21 6.91 10.10
C GLN A 18 2.99 6.34 9.39
N GLU A 19 2.45 7.08 8.42
CA GLU A 19 1.47 6.54 7.49
C GLU A 19 2.11 5.42 6.68
N LYS A 20 1.47 4.25 6.70
CA LYS A 20 1.87 3.05 5.96
C LYS A 20 0.65 2.48 5.29
N TYR A 21 0.84 1.80 4.16
CA TYR A 21 -0.24 1.06 3.54
C TYR A 21 -0.56 -0.21 4.35
N THR A 22 -1.71 -0.81 4.06
CA THR A 22 -2.09 -2.07 4.72
C THR A 22 -1.23 -3.22 4.22
N THR A 23 -0.83 -4.11 5.12
CA THR A 23 -0.10 -5.35 4.80
C THR A 23 -1.02 -6.55 4.54
N LYS A 24 -2.34 -6.32 4.53
CA LYS A 24 -3.36 -7.36 4.41
C LYS A 24 -3.19 -8.23 3.15
N TYR A 25 -2.63 -7.68 2.08
CA TYR A 25 -2.51 -8.33 0.78
C TYR A 25 -1.05 -8.65 0.39
N ASP A 26 -0.11 -8.61 1.33
CA ASP A 26 1.32 -8.88 1.05
C ASP A 26 1.60 -10.34 0.65
N GLY A 27 0.66 -11.25 0.93
CA GLY A 27 0.75 -12.66 0.54
C GLY A 27 0.40 -12.96 -0.92
N ILE A 28 0.07 -11.96 -1.74
CA ILE A 28 -0.29 -12.14 -3.14
C ILE A 28 0.96 -12.38 -3.99
N ASP A 29 0.94 -13.41 -4.83
CA ASP A 29 2.03 -13.68 -5.78
C ASP A 29 1.90 -12.79 -7.03
N ALA A 30 2.62 -11.67 -7.01
CA ALA A 30 2.72 -10.77 -8.16
C ALA A 30 3.32 -11.46 -9.40
N ASN A 31 4.23 -12.43 -9.24
CA ASN A 31 4.84 -13.12 -10.37
C ASN A 31 3.83 -14.03 -11.08
N GLU A 32 2.95 -14.69 -10.33
CA GLU A 32 1.87 -15.49 -10.90
C GLU A 32 0.91 -14.61 -11.71
N ILE A 33 0.51 -13.47 -11.15
CA ILE A 33 -0.38 -12.51 -11.81
C ILE A 33 0.23 -12.02 -13.12
N LEU A 34 1.51 -11.62 -13.10
CA LEU A 34 2.21 -11.07 -14.27
C LEU A 34 2.47 -12.11 -15.36
N LYS A 35 2.58 -13.40 -15.02
CA LYS A 35 2.79 -14.49 -15.99
C LYS A 35 1.49 -15.02 -16.60
N SER A 36 0.35 -14.71 -16.00
CA SER A 36 -0.95 -15.16 -16.49
C SER A 36 -1.68 -14.04 -17.21
N ASP A 37 -1.92 -14.17 -18.52
CA ASP A 37 -2.71 -13.22 -19.31
C ASP A 37 -4.11 -12.97 -18.73
N ARG A 38 -4.76 -14.00 -18.20
CA ARG A 38 -6.10 -13.87 -17.61
C ARG A 38 -6.08 -12.98 -16.36
N LEU A 39 -5.23 -13.33 -15.38
CA LEU A 39 -5.06 -12.57 -14.15
C LEU A 39 -4.60 -11.15 -14.43
N PHE A 40 -3.51 -10.96 -15.19
CA PHE A 40 -3.00 -9.64 -15.56
C PHE A 40 -4.09 -8.77 -16.19
N ASN A 41 -4.85 -9.28 -17.17
CA ASN A 41 -5.91 -8.52 -17.82
C ASN A 41 -7.03 -8.09 -16.85
N ASN A 42 -7.32 -8.88 -15.81
CA ASN A 42 -8.30 -8.50 -14.80
C ASN A 42 -7.81 -7.32 -13.95
N TYR A 43 -6.56 -7.35 -13.48
CA TYR A 43 -5.97 -6.21 -12.75
C TYR A 43 -5.86 -4.98 -13.64
N TYR A 44 -5.36 -5.13 -14.87
CA TYR A 44 -5.23 -4.04 -15.83
C TYR A 44 -6.58 -3.34 -16.10
N LYS A 45 -7.64 -4.12 -16.40
CA LYS A 45 -8.99 -3.56 -16.60
C LYS A 45 -9.55 -2.92 -15.35
N CYS A 46 -9.30 -3.50 -14.18
CA CYS A 46 -9.68 -2.90 -12.90
C CYS A 46 -9.03 -1.51 -12.70
N LEU A 47 -7.72 -1.40 -12.92
CA LEU A 47 -6.97 -0.14 -12.79
C LEU A 47 -7.49 0.94 -13.74
N LEU A 48 -7.98 0.56 -14.93
CA LEU A 48 -8.52 1.46 -15.94
C LEU A 48 -10.03 1.73 -15.86
N ASP A 49 -10.74 1.26 -14.82
CA ASP A 49 -12.21 1.36 -14.72
C ASP A 49 -12.96 0.64 -15.86
N GLN A 50 -12.33 -0.36 -16.49
CA GLN A 50 -12.89 -1.13 -17.61
C GLN A 50 -13.38 -2.52 -17.20
N GLY A 51 -13.36 -2.83 -15.90
CA GLY A 51 -13.73 -4.14 -15.39
C GLY A 51 -13.91 -4.17 -13.88
N ARG A 52 -14.33 -5.32 -13.37
CA ARG A 52 -14.51 -5.54 -11.94
C ARG A 52 -13.14 -5.67 -11.25
N CYS A 53 -13.03 -5.11 -10.06
CA CYS A 53 -11.86 -5.26 -9.21
C CYS A 53 -12.10 -6.34 -8.14
N THR A 54 -11.06 -7.12 -7.86
CA THR A 54 -10.98 -7.93 -6.65
C THR A 54 -10.70 -7.02 -5.44
N PRO A 55 -10.88 -7.49 -4.19
CA PRO A 55 -10.62 -6.67 -2.99
C PRO A 55 -9.19 -6.11 -2.92
N ASP A 56 -8.21 -6.89 -3.35
CA ASP A 56 -6.81 -6.51 -3.40
C ASP A 56 -6.49 -5.62 -4.61
N GLY A 57 -7.10 -5.86 -5.78
CA GLY A 57 -6.97 -4.98 -6.94
C GLY A 57 -7.55 -3.59 -6.69
N ASN A 58 -8.65 -3.50 -5.91
CA ASN A 58 -9.19 -2.23 -5.44
C ASN A 58 -8.22 -1.50 -4.52
N GLU A 59 -7.56 -2.23 -3.62
CA GLU A 59 -6.57 -1.61 -2.72
C GLU A 59 -5.37 -1.09 -3.51
N LEU A 60 -4.83 -1.90 -4.42
CA LEU A 60 -3.78 -1.48 -5.35
C LEU A 60 -4.21 -0.22 -6.11
N LYS A 61 -5.40 -0.23 -6.72
CA LYS A 61 -5.93 0.92 -7.46
C LYS A 61 -5.99 2.19 -6.61
N ARG A 62 -6.37 2.07 -5.34
CA ARG A 62 -6.50 3.17 -4.39
C ARG A 62 -5.14 3.78 -4.03
N ILE A 63 -4.13 2.94 -3.78
CA ILE A 63 -2.81 3.41 -3.32
C ILE A 63 -1.85 3.76 -4.46
N LEU A 64 -2.03 3.17 -5.65
CA LEU A 64 -1.08 3.28 -6.75
C LEU A 64 -0.78 4.73 -7.18
N PRO A 65 -1.77 5.66 -7.29
CA PRO A 65 -1.48 7.04 -7.67
C PRO A 65 -0.56 7.75 -6.66
N ASP A 66 -0.82 7.57 -5.36
CA ASP A 66 -0.03 8.16 -4.29
C ASP A 66 1.36 7.52 -4.19
N ALA A 67 1.43 6.19 -4.30
CA ALA A 67 2.68 5.45 -4.30
C ALA A 67 3.59 5.89 -5.45
N LEU A 68 3.04 6.15 -6.65
CA LEU A 68 3.82 6.67 -7.77
C LEU A 68 4.29 8.11 -7.55
N GLN A 69 3.46 8.97 -6.95
CA GLN A 69 3.83 10.36 -6.62
C GLN A 69 4.96 10.41 -5.58
N ASN A 70 4.93 9.50 -4.61
CA ASN A 70 5.89 9.44 -3.51
C ASN A 70 7.02 8.40 -3.74
N ASN A 71 7.21 7.89 -4.95
CA ASN A 71 8.23 6.88 -5.28
C ASN A 71 8.23 5.66 -4.33
N CYS A 72 7.04 5.21 -3.93
CA CYS A 72 6.80 4.06 -3.03
C CYS A 72 7.47 4.20 -1.65
N GLN A 73 7.65 5.43 -1.14
CA GLN A 73 8.23 5.68 0.18
C GLN A 73 7.32 5.30 1.36
N VAL A 74 6.00 5.27 1.12
CA VAL A 74 4.97 4.97 2.11
C VAL A 74 4.66 3.47 2.03
N GLN A 75 5.36 2.62 2.79
CA GLN A 75 5.16 1.16 2.78
C GLN A 75 5.16 0.62 4.21
#